data_AF-A0A9Q5B303-F1
#
_entry.id   AF-A0A9Q5B303-F1
#
_cell.length_a   1.000
_cell.length_b   1.000
_cell.length_c   1.000
_cell.angle_alpha   90.00
_cell.angle_beta   90.00
_cell.angle_gamma   90.00
#
_symmetry.space_group_name_H-M   'P 1'
#
loop_
_entity.id
_entity.type
_entity.pdbx_description
1 polymer ?
#
loop_
_entity_poly.entity_id
_entity_poly.type
_entity_poly.pdbx_seq_one_letter_code
_entity_poly.pdbx_strand_id
1 'polypeptide(L)'
;MTAAEELDAVLHWRGKHAIAVREREGLQVSLNTADQTIDDLSAAVSRRTKRVRELESQLAYAVDALNEVVKASAMYEKPFEIATLAIGEISALKTADGSKPSTCTWSEGGFSWHTGCGKEWQFTDGGLPDENGMHFCHSCGKALVVESAESA
;
A
#
# COMPACT_ATOMS: atom_id res chain seq x y z
N MET A 1 -96.98 7.32 27.73
CA MET A 1 -95.80 8.18 27.56
C MET A 1 -96.18 9.57 28.03
N THR A 2 -95.44 10.10 28.99
CA THR A 2 -95.67 11.42 29.57
C THR A 2 -94.67 12.43 29.01
N ALA A 3 -95.01 13.71 29.06
CA ALA A 3 -94.10 14.78 28.63
C ALA A 3 -92.75 14.75 29.38
N ALA A 4 -92.72 14.24 30.61
CA ALA A 4 -91.49 14.08 31.38
C ALA A 4 -90.57 12.98 30.81
N GLU A 5 -91.14 11.87 30.36
CA GLU A 5 -90.39 10.76 29.73
C GLU A 5 -89.81 11.19 28.38
N GLU A 6 -90.56 11.98 27.60
CA GLU A 6 -90.08 12.52 26.33
C GLU A 6 -88.91 13.51 26.53
N LEU A 7 -89.00 14.38 27.53
CA LEU A 7 -87.93 15.32 27.86
C LEU A 7 -86.65 14.60 28.29
N ASP A 8 -86.76 13.57 29.13
CA ASP A 8 -85.61 12.77 29.57
C ASP A 8 -84.90 12.09 28.38
N ALA A 9 -85.67 11.48 27.47
CA ALA A 9 -85.13 10.89 26.25
C ALA A 9 -84.40 11.92 25.37
N VAL A 10 -84.96 13.12 25.20
CA VAL A 10 -84.31 14.20 24.44
C VAL A 10 -83.00 14.62 25.10
N LEU A 11 -82.98 14.78 26.43
CA LEU A 11 -81.78 15.18 27.16
C LEU A 11 -80.69 14.10 27.07
N HIS A 12 -81.05 12.83 27.19
CA HIS A 12 -80.15 11.69 27.04
C HIS A 12 -79.48 11.67 25.66
N TRP A 13 -80.28 11.76 24.58
CA TRP A 13 -79.74 11.78 23.22
C TRP A 13 -78.88 13.01 22.94
N ARG A 14 -79.27 14.18 23.49
CA ARG A 14 -78.46 15.39 23.38
C ARG A 14 -77.09 15.22 24.07
N GLY A 15 -77.05 14.57 25.23
CA GLY A 15 -75.81 14.24 25.92
C GLY A 15 -74.90 13.32 25.10
N LYS A 16 -75.47 12.24 24.56
CA LYS A 16 -74.74 11.32 23.67
C LYS A 16 -74.19 12.01 22.42
N HIS A 17 -75.00 12.85 21.77
CA HIS A 17 -74.58 13.59 20.59
C HIS A 17 -73.40 14.54 20.92
N ALA A 18 -73.46 15.23 22.06
CA ALA A 18 -72.36 16.10 22.49
C ALA A 18 -71.05 15.33 22.73
N ILE A 19 -71.11 14.09 23.23
CA ILE A 19 -69.93 13.23 23.39
C ILE A 19 -69.38 12.84 22.01
N ALA A 20 -70.24 12.34 21.11
CA ALA A 20 -69.83 11.90 19.78
C ALA A 20 -69.19 13.04 18.95
N VAL A 21 -69.70 14.26 19.08
CA VAL A 21 -69.12 15.44 18.43
C VAL A 21 -67.69 15.71 18.93
N ARG A 22 -67.46 15.65 20.24
CA ARG A 22 -66.12 15.83 20.82
C ARG A 22 -65.15 14.74 20.38
N GLU A 23 -65.59 13.49 20.35
CA GLU A 23 -64.77 12.37 19.89
C GLU A 23 -64.38 12.54 18.42
N ARG A 24 -65.34 12.88 17.56
CA ARG A 24 -65.07 13.17 16.15
C ARG A 24 -64.09 14.33 15.98
N GLU A 25 -64.25 15.41 16.74
CA GLU A 25 -63.33 16.56 16.68
C GLU A 25 -61.92 16.17 17.13
N GLY A 26 -61.79 15.37 18.19
CA GLY A 26 -60.50 14.83 18.62
C GLY A 26 -59.84 13.96 17.54
N LEU A 27 -60.62 13.08 16.89
CA LEU A 27 -60.13 12.26 15.79
C LEU A 27 -59.73 13.11 14.56
N GLN A 28 -60.48 14.16 14.24
CA GLN A 28 -60.16 15.05 13.13
C GLN A 28 -58.82 15.76 13.34
N VAL A 29 -58.53 16.22 14.56
CA VAL A 29 -57.23 16.82 14.91
C VAL A 29 -56.10 15.79 14.74
N SER A 30 -56.31 14.56 15.20
CA SER A 30 -55.34 13.48 15.05
C SER A 30 -55.06 13.16 13.58
N LEU A 31 -56.10 13.09 12.75
CA LEU A 31 -55.97 12.85 11.31
C LEU A 31 -55.16 13.95 10.62
N ASN A 32 -55.51 15.21 10.87
CA ASN A 32 -54.78 16.34 10.29
C ASN A 32 -53.30 16.35 10.71
N THR A 33 -53.02 15.94 11.96
CA THR A 33 -51.64 15.82 12.45
C THR A 33 -50.90 14.70 11.72
N ALA A 34 -51.54 13.54 11.56
CA ALA A 34 -50.97 12.41 10.85
C ALA A 34 -50.67 12.76 9.38
N ASP A 35 -51.59 13.44 8.69
CA ASP A 35 -51.40 13.89 7.31
C ASP A 35 -50.18 14.81 7.19
N GLN A 36 -50.03 15.79 8.09
CA GLN A 36 -48.85 16.65 8.12
C GLN A 36 -47.55 15.85 8.34
N THR A 37 -47.57 14.85 9.22
CA THR A 37 -46.38 14.00 9.44
C THR A 37 -46.03 13.15 8.22
N ILE A 38 -47.04 12.70 7.46
CA ILE A 38 -46.83 11.94 6.22
C ILE A 38 -46.17 12.84 5.18
N ASP A 39 -46.63 14.08 5.02
CA ASP A 39 -46.04 15.03 4.09
C ASP A 39 -44.58 15.34 4.44
N ASP A 40 -44.30 15.59 5.72
CA ASP A 40 -42.94 15.87 6.22
C ASP A 40 -41.99 14.69 5.98
N LEU A 41 -42.46 13.47 6.28
CA LEU A 41 -41.71 12.23 6.05
C LEU A 41 -41.49 11.97 4.56
N SER A 42 -42.51 12.17 3.71
CA SER A 42 -42.41 12.03 2.26
C SER A 42 -41.36 12.99 1.68
N ALA A 43 -41.34 14.23 2.16
CA ALA A 43 -40.32 15.21 1.77
C ALA A 43 -38.92 14.79 2.25
N ALA A 44 -38.80 14.27 3.48
CA ALA A 44 -37.53 13.78 4.01
C ALA A 44 -37.00 12.55 3.27
N VAL A 45 -37.86 11.58 2.94
CA VAL A 45 -37.54 10.41 2.12
C VAL A 45 -37.06 10.87 0.75
N SER A 46 -37.79 11.76 0.08
CA SER A 46 -37.40 12.30 -1.23
C SER A 46 -36.00 12.93 -1.22
N ARG A 47 -35.68 13.72 -0.18
CA ARG A 47 -34.32 14.29 0.01
C ARG A 47 -33.26 13.21 0.18
N ARG A 48 -33.53 12.19 1.01
CA ARG A 48 -32.60 11.07 1.25
C ARG A 48 -32.38 10.25 -0.03
N THR A 49 -33.43 9.92 -0.77
CA THR A 49 -33.34 9.20 -2.03
C THR A 49 -32.48 9.95 -3.06
N LYS A 50 -32.63 11.28 -3.16
CA LYS A 50 -31.77 12.09 -4.03
C LYS A 50 -30.29 12.00 -3.63
N ARG A 51 -29.99 12.08 -2.32
CA ARG A 51 -28.62 11.97 -1.82
C ARG A 51 -28.01 10.59 -2.04
N VAL A 52 -28.81 9.52 -1.92
CA VAL A 52 -28.35 8.16 -2.23
C VAL A 52 -27.95 8.04 -3.68
N ARG A 53 -28.81 8.48 -4.62
CA ARG A 53 -28.48 8.45 -6.06
C ARG A 53 -27.23 9.26 -6.40
N GLU A 54 -27.06 10.41 -5.77
CA GLU A 54 -25.86 11.24 -5.93
C GLU A 54 -24.60 10.49 -5.48
N LEU A 55 -24.64 9.86 -4.30
CA LEU A 55 -23.51 9.05 -3.80
C LEU A 55 -23.25 7.82 -4.66
N GLU A 56 -24.29 7.16 -5.19
CA GLU A 56 -24.15 6.06 -6.14
C GLU A 56 -23.41 6.52 -7.41
N SER A 57 -23.75 7.69 -7.96
CA SER A 57 -23.06 8.26 -9.11
C SER A 57 -21.59 8.57 -8.81
N GLN A 58 -21.30 9.12 -7.62
CA GLN A 58 -19.93 9.41 -7.20
C GLN A 58 -19.11 8.14 -7.02
N LEU A 59 -19.72 7.10 -6.43
CA LEU A 59 -19.07 5.81 -6.25
C LEU A 59 -18.75 5.15 -7.60
N ALA A 60 -19.67 5.19 -8.57
CA ALA A 60 -19.43 4.68 -9.91
C ALA A 60 -18.22 5.35 -10.57
N TYR A 61 -18.15 6.68 -10.52
CA TYR A 61 -17.01 7.43 -11.04
C TYR A 61 -15.68 7.06 -10.34
N ALA A 62 -15.70 6.93 -9.01
CA ALA A 62 -14.51 6.56 -8.24
C ALA A 62 -14.02 5.13 -8.58
N VAL A 63 -14.95 4.20 -8.78
CA VAL A 63 -14.63 2.82 -9.20
C VAL A 63 -13.99 2.82 -10.58
N ASP A 64 -14.53 3.57 -11.55
CA ASP A 64 -13.95 3.69 -12.88
C ASP A 64 -12.53 4.28 -12.82
N ALA A 65 -12.33 5.33 -12.01
CA ALA A 65 -11.01 5.94 -11.83
C ALA A 65 -9.99 4.95 -11.22
N LEU A 66 -10.39 4.17 -10.21
CA LEU A 66 -9.53 3.14 -9.61
C LEU A 66 -9.20 2.01 -10.60
N ASN A 67 -10.16 1.63 -11.45
CA ASN A 67 -9.93 0.63 -12.49
C ASN A 67 -8.84 1.09 -13.48
N GLU A 68 -8.81 2.38 -13.84
CA GLU A 68 -7.72 2.92 -14.67
C GLU A 68 -6.37 2.91 -13.94
N VAL A 69 -6.33 3.17 -12.64
CA VAL A 69 -5.09 3.06 -11.84
C VAL A 69 -4.59 1.62 -11.79
N VAL A 70 -5.49 0.65 -11.61
CA VAL A 70 -5.14 -0.79 -11.59
C VAL A 70 -4.61 -1.25 -12.96
N LYS A 71 -5.23 -0.80 -14.06
CA LYS A 71 -4.71 -1.08 -15.41
C LYS A 71 -3.32 -0.49 -15.60
N ALA A 72 -3.09 0.74 -15.15
CA ALA A 72 -1.79 1.38 -15.22
C ALA A 72 -0.75 0.64 -14.36
N SER A 73 -1.08 0.20 -13.15
CA SER A 73 -0.14 -0.54 -12.30
C SER A 73 0.24 -1.90 -12.89
N ALA A 74 -0.71 -2.62 -13.49
CA ALA A 74 -0.46 -3.89 -14.17
C ALA A 74 0.52 -3.75 -15.35
N MET A 75 0.66 -2.56 -15.93
CA MET A 75 1.66 -2.26 -16.97
C MET A 75 3.08 -2.19 -16.39
N TYR A 76 3.25 -1.79 -15.13
CA TYR A 76 4.55 -1.61 -14.46
C TYR A 76 4.95 -2.77 -13.53
N GLU A 77 4.05 -3.71 -13.25
CA GLU A 77 4.36 -4.94 -12.49
C GLU A 77 5.26 -5.90 -13.30
N LYS A 78 4.97 -6.08 -14.60
CA LYS A 78 5.69 -7.04 -15.45
C LYS A 78 7.19 -6.73 -15.66
N PRO A 79 7.62 -5.46 -15.82
CA PRO A 79 9.05 -5.12 -15.85
C PRO A 79 9.79 -5.46 -14.56
N PHE A 80 9.13 -5.46 -13.40
CA PHE A 80 9.77 -5.72 -12.10
C PHE A 80 10.06 -7.21 -11.88
N GLU A 81 9.15 -8.11 -12.31
CA GLU A 81 9.42 -9.56 -12.31
C GLU A 81 10.57 -9.94 -13.24
N ILE A 82 10.63 -9.33 -14.44
CA ILE A 82 11.74 -9.54 -15.39
C ILE A 82 13.06 -9.03 -14.83
N ALA A 83 13.08 -7.86 -14.18
CA ALA A 83 14.28 -7.34 -13.52
C ALA A 83 14.75 -8.25 -12.38
N THR A 84 13.82 -8.83 -11.62
CA THR A 84 14.14 -9.76 -10.51
C THR A 84 14.71 -11.09 -11.03
N LEU A 85 14.16 -11.63 -12.13
CA LEU A 85 14.70 -12.80 -12.83
C LEU A 85 16.11 -12.54 -13.40
N ALA A 86 16.32 -11.39 -14.04
CA ALA A 86 17.63 -11.01 -14.59
C ALA A 86 18.71 -10.84 -13.49
N ILE A 87 18.34 -10.32 -12.31
CA ILE A 87 19.26 -10.22 -11.16
C ILE A 87 19.65 -11.61 -10.63
N GLY A 88 18.73 -12.58 -10.65
CA GLY A 88 19.01 -13.99 -10.30
C GLY A 88 20.00 -14.66 -11.27
N GLU A 89 19.86 -14.41 -12.57
CA GLU A 89 20.76 -14.95 -13.61
C GLU A 89 22.15 -14.29 -13.59
N ILE A 90 22.24 -12.99 -13.30
CA ILE A 90 23.52 -12.29 -13.10
C ILE A 90 24.27 -12.85 -11.88
N SER A 91 23.55 -13.34 -10.87
CA SER A 91 24.15 -13.99 -9.69
C SER A 91 24.75 -15.36 -10.01
N ALA A 92 24.19 -16.10 -10.97
CA ALA A 92 24.73 -17.37 -11.44
C ALA A 92 25.99 -17.22 -12.33
N LEU A 93 26.16 -16.07 -12.99
CA LEU A 93 27.37 -15.74 -13.75
C LEU A 93 28.55 -15.27 -12.88
N LYS A 94 28.38 -15.17 -11.55
CA LYS A 94 29.45 -14.82 -10.59
C LYS A 94 29.95 -15.99 -9.74
N THR A 95 29.68 -17.23 -10.16
CA THR A 95 30.27 -18.43 -9.56
C THR A 95 31.07 -19.21 -10.61
N ALA A 96 32.04 -18.55 -11.20
CA ALA A 96 33.15 -19.18 -11.93
C ALA A 96 34.41 -18.31 -11.79
N ASP A 97 34.80 -18.02 -10.54
CA ASP A 97 36.19 -17.64 -10.26
C ASP A 97 36.62 -18.43 -9.03
N GLY A 98 37.17 -19.62 -9.28
CA GLY A 98 37.72 -20.47 -8.25
C GLY A 98 38.74 -19.68 -7.44
N SER A 99 38.49 -19.55 -6.14
CA SER A 99 39.46 -19.23 -5.09
C SER A 99 40.70 -18.46 -5.55
N LYS A 100 40.52 -17.26 -6.13
CA LYS A 100 41.68 -16.42 -6.43
C LYS A 100 42.23 -15.94 -5.09
N PRO A 101 43.52 -16.18 -4.78
CA PRO A 101 44.12 -15.66 -3.56
C PRO A 101 43.93 -14.14 -3.54
N SER A 102 43.48 -13.62 -2.40
CA SER A 102 43.33 -12.18 -2.12
C SER A 102 44.68 -11.47 -2.03
N THR A 103 45.76 -12.24 -2.07
CA THR A 103 47.15 -11.80 -2.04
C THR A 103 47.84 -12.06 -3.38
N CYS A 104 48.91 -11.31 -3.63
CA CYS A 104 49.85 -11.56 -4.70
C CYS A 104 51.20 -11.87 -4.06
N THR A 105 51.60 -13.14 -4.11
CA THR A 105 52.88 -13.58 -3.54
C THR A 105 54.03 -13.12 -4.43
N TRP A 106 55.06 -12.50 -3.85
CA TRP A 106 56.27 -12.08 -4.53
C TRP A 106 57.44 -12.94 -4.04
N SER A 107 58.20 -13.49 -4.98
CA SER A 107 59.37 -14.32 -4.70
C SER A 107 60.61 -13.76 -5.39
N GLU A 108 61.76 -13.93 -4.75
CA GLU A 108 63.04 -13.39 -5.23
C GLU A 108 63.59 -14.25 -6.38
N GLY A 109 63.84 -13.61 -7.53
CA GLY A 109 64.41 -14.18 -8.75
C GLY A 109 65.85 -13.72 -9.02
N GLY A 110 66.60 -13.39 -7.96
CA GLY A 110 68.01 -12.99 -8.03
C GLY A 110 68.24 -11.50 -8.34
N PHE A 111 67.82 -11.02 -9.51
CA PHE A 111 67.89 -9.58 -9.88
C PHE A 111 66.51 -8.94 -10.08
N SER A 112 65.45 -9.73 -9.95
CA SER A 112 64.06 -9.34 -10.16
C SER A 112 63.16 -10.09 -9.17
N TRP A 113 61.92 -9.63 -9.07
CA TRP A 113 60.86 -10.19 -8.25
C TRP A 113 59.81 -10.82 -9.15
N HIS A 114 59.56 -12.11 -8.97
CA HIS A 114 58.47 -12.80 -9.64
C HIS A 114 57.19 -12.66 -8.82
N THR A 115 56.08 -12.32 -9.47
CA THR A 115 54.81 -12.08 -8.79
C THR A 115 53.81 -13.19 -9.10
N GLY A 116 52.93 -13.51 -8.15
CA GLY A 116 51.90 -14.54 -8.28
C GLY A 116 50.84 -14.21 -9.35
N CYS A 117 50.79 -12.96 -9.82
CA CYS A 117 50.00 -12.58 -10.99
C CYS A 117 50.75 -12.70 -12.33
N GLY A 118 51.96 -13.27 -12.34
CA GLY A 118 52.72 -13.57 -13.55
C GLY A 118 53.46 -12.37 -14.15
N LYS A 119 53.71 -11.31 -13.37
CA LYS A 119 54.59 -10.20 -13.76
C LYS A 119 55.94 -10.30 -13.07
N GLU A 120 56.92 -9.65 -13.68
CA GLU A 120 58.28 -9.51 -13.15
C GLU A 120 58.54 -8.04 -12.83
N TRP A 121 59.15 -7.78 -11.67
CA TRP A 121 59.43 -6.44 -11.16
C TRP A 121 60.91 -6.31 -10.82
N GLN A 122 61.48 -5.14 -11.02
CA GLN A 122 62.85 -4.83 -10.62
C GLN A 122 62.89 -3.44 -9.99
N PHE A 123 63.56 -3.31 -8.85
CA PHE A 123 63.86 -2.01 -8.26
C PHE A 123 65.20 -1.52 -8.79
N THR A 124 65.26 -0.27 -9.23
CA THR A 124 66.47 0.33 -9.83
C THR A 124 67.65 0.33 -8.86
N ASP A 125 67.38 0.50 -7.57
CA ASP A 125 68.39 0.54 -6.50
C ASP A 125 68.49 -0.79 -5.72
N GLY A 126 67.79 -1.85 -6.17
CA GLY A 126 67.67 -3.12 -5.47
C GLY A 126 66.82 -3.06 -4.19
N GLY A 127 66.96 -4.06 -3.32
CA GLY A 127 66.29 -4.12 -2.01
C GLY A 127 64.98 -4.90 -1.99
N LEU A 128 64.42 -5.03 -0.78
CA LEU A 128 63.18 -5.76 -0.53
C LEU A 128 61.94 -4.95 -0.94
N PRO A 129 60.78 -5.59 -1.21
CA PRO A 129 59.56 -4.88 -1.56
C PRO A 129 59.11 -3.90 -0.47
N ASP A 130 59.23 -4.26 0.80
CA ASP A 130 58.84 -3.40 1.93
C ASP A 130 59.72 -2.14 2.05
N GLU A 131 61.03 -2.27 1.81
CA GLU A 131 61.98 -1.14 1.80
C GLU A 131 61.68 -0.15 0.67
N ASN A 132 61.13 -0.66 -0.43
CA ASN A 132 60.68 0.13 -1.58
C ASN A 132 59.21 0.60 -1.44
N GLY A 133 58.57 0.42 -0.28
CA GLY A 133 57.20 0.86 0.01
C GLY A 133 56.11 0.05 -0.70
N MET A 134 56.41 -1.18 -1.10
CA MET A 134 55.50 -2.03 -1.86
C MET A 134 54.66 -2.90 -0.93
N HIS A 135 53.43 -2.46 -0.65
CA HIS A 135 52.45 -3.23 0.16
C HIS A 135 51.34 -3.89 -0.68
N PHE A 136 51.23 -3.54 -1.96
CA PHE A 136 50.30 -4.13 -2.91
C PHE A 136 50.96 -4.32 -4.28
N CYS A 137 50.49 -5.32 -5.02
CA CYS A 137 50.97 -5.55 -6.38
C CYS A 137 50.37 -4.52 -7.34
N HIS A 138 51.21 -3.67 -7.92
CA HIS A 138 50.78 -2.65 -8.88
C HIS A 138 50.19 -3.22 -10.18
N SER A 139 50.45 -4.49 -10.51
CA SER A 139 49.83 -5.12 -11.69
C SER A 139 48.42 -5.64 -11.45
N CYS A 140 48.12 -6.19 -10.27
CA CYS A 140 46.83 -6.85 -10.01
C CYS A 140 46.03 -6.26 -8.85
N GLY A 141 46.56 -5.25 -8.16
CA GLY A 141 45.91 -4.53 -7.05
C GLY A 141 45.78 -5.30 -5.74
N LYS A 142 46.26 -6.54 -5.68
CA LYS A 142 46.14 -7.41 -4.48
C LYS A 142 47.22 -7.10 -3.45
N ALA A 143 46.93 -7.41 -2.18
CA ALA A 143 47.88 -7.26 -1.09
C ALA A 143 49.15 -8.08 -1.37
N LEU A 144 50.32 -7.45 -1.23
CA LEU A 144 51.62 -8.08 -1.50
C LEU A 144 52.02 -8.93 -0.31
N VAL A 145 52.45 -10.17 -0.58
CA VAL A 145 53.04 -11.06 0.43
C VAL A 145 54.39 -11.51 -0.09
N VAL A 146 55.46 -11.30 0.67
CA VAL A 146 56.81 -11.77 0.29
C VAL A 146 57.01 -13.18 0.83
N GLU A 147 57.39 -14.11 -0.04
CA GLU A 147 57.83 -15.44 0.39
C GLU A 147 59.27 -15.34 0.89
N SER A 148 59.45 -15.44 2.21
CA SER A 148 60.80 -15.44 2.80
C SER A 148 61.45 -16.80 2.50
N ALA A 149 62.61 -16.79 1.86
CA ALA A 149 63.42 -17.99 1.69
C ALA A 149 64.00 -18.42 3.05
N GLU A 150 63.22 -19.19 3.83
CA GLU A 150 63.74 -19.90 4.99
C GLU A 150 64.73 -20.97 4.47
N SER A 151 66.01 -20.75 4.78
CA SER A 151 67.11 -21.61 4.37
C SER A 151 67.08 -22.91 5.19
N ALA A 152 66.99 -24.04 4.49
CA ALA A 152 67.43 -25.41 4.82
C ALA A 152 67.43 -25.87 6.29
#